data_AF-A0A925TGB8-F1
#
_entry.id   AF-A0A925TGB8-F1
#
_cell.length_a   1.000
_cell.length_b   1.000
_cell.length_c   1.000
_cell.angle_alpha   90.00
_cell.angle_beta   90.00
_cell.angle_gamma   90.00
#
_symmetry.space_group_name_H-M   'P 1'
#
loop_
_entity.id
_entity.type
_entity.pdbx_description
1 polymer ?
#
loop_
_entity_poly.entity_id
_entity_poly.type
_entity_poly.pdbx_seq_one_letter_code
_entity_poly.pdbx_strand_id
1 'polypeptide(L)'
;MKTFLKTATALATASFMFTAGQTKAQAAELTLCWAAWDPANALVELSKDFEKQSGTTMKFEFVPWPNFADRVLNELNSGGKLCDLLIGDSQWIGGSAENG
;
A
#
# COMPACT_ATOMS: atom_id res chain seq x y z
N MET A 1 -57.49 -29.59 14.61
CA MET A 1 -56.51 -28.85 15.44
C MET A 1 -55.14 -29.23 14.89
N LYS A 2 -54.67 -28.57 13.83
CA LYS A 2 -53.93 -27.29 13.84
C LYS A 2 -52.70 -27.37 14.75
N THR A 3 -51.53 -27.38 14.09
CA THR A 3 -50.25 -26.85 14.56
C THR A 3 -49.24 -27.83 15.17
N PHE A 4 -48.66 -28.76 14.38
CA PHE A 4 -47.36 -29.39 14.72
C PHE A 4 -46.54 -29.77 13.46
N LEU A 5 -46.49 -28.89 12.47
CA LEU A 5 -45.81 -29.19 11.20
C LEU A 5 -44.98 -28.00 10.67
N LYS A 6 -44.14 -27.36 11.49
CA LYS A 6 -43.21 -26.30 11.03
C LYS A 6 -41.92 -26.18 11.86
N THR A 7 -41.26 -27.28 12.17
CA THR A 7 -39.95 -27.24 12.88
C THR A 7 -39.04 -28.36 12.41
N ALA A 8 -38.54 -28.30 11.17
CA ALA A 8 -37.46 -29.19 10.74
C ALA A 8 -36.64 -28.73 9.51
N THR A 9 -36.90 -27.56 8.91
CA THR A 9 -36.29 -27.26 7.59
C THR A 9 -35.95 -25.77 7.44
N ALA A 10 -35.04 -25.24 8.25
CA ALA A 10 -34.50 -23.90 8.03
C ALA A 10 -33.11 -23.68 8.66
N LEU A 11 -32.23 -24.68 8.68
CA LEU A 11 -30.88 -24.57 9.27
C LEU A 11 -29.76 -25.08 8.35
N ALA A 12 -29.99 -25.16 7.03
CA ALA A 12 -29.04 -25.76 6.09
C ALA A 12 -28.51 -24.84 4.97
N THR A 13 -28.77 -23.52 5.00
CA THR A 13 -28.38 -22.62 3.88
C THR A 13 -27.68 -21.32 4.28
N ALA A 14 -27.05 -21.26 5.46
CA ALA A 14 -26.24 -20.08 5.85
C ALA A 14 -24.72 -20.30 5.73
N SER A 15 -24.25 -21.45 5.24
CA SER A 15 -22.84 -21.86 5.34
C SER A 15 -22.06 -21.74 4.02
N PHE A 16 -22.27 -20.71 3.20
CA PHE A 16 -21.55 -20.59 1.92
C PHE A 16 -21.08 -19.20 1.48
N MET A 17 -21.08 -18.18 2.36
CA MET A 17 -20.67 -16.82 1.97
C MET A 17 -19.35 -16.31 2.57
N PHE A 18 -18.54 -17.16 3.21
CA PHE A 18 -17.24 -16.74 3.77
C PHE A 18 -16.02 -17.06 2.90
N THR A 19 -16.20 -17.54 1.67
CA THR A 19 -15.08 -17.75 0.72
C THR A 19 -15.02 -16.70 -0.38
N ALA A 20 -15.56 -15.50 -0.15
CA ALA A 20 -15.17 -14.35 -0.95
C ALA A 20 -13.65 -14.20 -0.79
N GLY A 21 -12.92 -14.63 -1.82
CA GLY A 21 -11.48 -14.78 -1.77
C GLY A 21 -10.86 -13.50 -1.21
N GLN A 22 -9.95 -13.67 -0.25
CA GLN A 22 -8.99 -12.63 0.07
C GLN A 22 -8.21 -12.38 -1.23
N THR A 23 -8.69 -11.45 -2.05
CA THR A 23 -7.88 -10.87 -3.11
C THR A 23 -6.73 -10.21 -2.39
N LYS A 24 -5.58 -10.89 -2.33
CA LYS A 24 -4.35 -10.24 -1.91
C LYS A 24 -4.15 -9.10 -2.88
N ALA A 25 -4.22 -7.87 -2.38
CA ALA A 25 -3.86 -6.70 -3.15
C ALA A 25 -2.41 -6.92 -3.59
N GLN A 26 -2.23 -7.22 -4.87
CA GLN A 26 -0.92 -7.44 -5.46
C GLN A 26 -0.77 -6.37 -6.52
N ALA A 27 0.18 -5.46 -6.29
CA ALA A 27 0.49 -4.41 -7.24
C ALA A 27 1.41 -4.99 -8.32
N ALA A 28 1.12 -4.70 -9.59
CA ALA A 28 2.02 -5.04 -10.68
C ALA A 28 3.30 -4.18 -10.63
N GLU A 29 3.16 -2.94 -10.14
CA GLU A 29 4.25 -1.97 -10.03
C GLU A 29 4.13 -1.19 -8.72
N LEU A 30 5.27 -0.77 -8.16
CA LEU A 30 5.37 0.14 -7.01
C LEU A 30 6.44 1.20 -7.28
N THR A 31 6.14 2.46 -7.01
CA THR A 31 7.08 3.58 -7.12
C THR A 31 7.56 4.03 -5.75
N LEU A 32 8.86 3.92 -5.50
CA LEU A 32 9.53 4.37 -4.28
C LEU A 32 10.18 5.74 -4.51
N CYS A 33 9.78 6.72 -3.70
CA CYS A 33 10.34 8.06 -3.71
C CYS A 33 11.28 8.27 -2.51
N TRP A 34 12.51 8.73 -2.77
CA TRP A 34 13.47 9.07 -1.73
C TRP A 34 14.46 10.17 -2.17
N ALA A 35 15.31 10.61 -1.24
CA ALA A 35 16.42 11.47 -1.55
C ALA A 35 17.48 10.72 -2.38
N ALA A 36 18.13 11.42 -3.31
CA ALA A 36 19.24 10.92 -4.10
C ALA A 36 20.55 11.03 -3.30
N TRP A 37 21.04 9.90 -2.80
CA TRP A 37 22.31 9.77 -2.08
C TRP A 37 22.76 8.30 -2.06
N ASP A 38 24.01 8.03 -1.68
CA ASP A 38 24.63 6.70 -1.81
C ASP A 38 23.79 5.54 -1.24
N PRO A 39 23.14 5.67 -0.06
CA PRO A 39 22.25 4.63 0.48
C PRO A 39 21.04 4.30 -0.40
N ALA A 40 20.56 5.21 -1.25
CA ALA A 40 19.46 4.91 -2.17
C ALA A 40 19.82 3.80 -3.18
N ASN A 41 21.10 3.65 -3.51
CA ASN A 41 21.58 2.57 -4.38
C ASN A 41 21.37 1.19 -3.76
N ALA A 42 21.43 1.08 -2.43
CA ALA A 42 21.15 -0.18 -1.74
C ALA A 42 19.68 -0.60 -1.90
N LEU A 43 18.74 0.36 -1.96
CA LEU A 43 17.32 0.05 -2.21
C LEU A 43 17.10 -0.50 -3.62
N VAL A 44 17.85 0.00 -4.61
CA VAL A 44 17.82 -0.53 -5.99
C VAL A 44 18.41 -1.95 -6.05
N GLU A 45 19.42 -2.26 -5.24
CA GLU A 45 19.95 -3.63 -5.18
C GLU A 45 18.97 -4.57 -4.49
N LEU A 46 18.43 -4.17 -3.33
CA LEU A 46 17.46 -4.95 -2.57
C LEU A 46 16.16 -5.19 -3.34
N SER A 47 15.77 -4.24 -4.21
CA SER A 47 14.55 -4.42 -5.01
C SER A 47 14.65 -5.59 -5.97
N LYS A 48 15.83 -5.94 -6.48
CA LYS A 48 15.97 -7.06 -7.44
C LYS A 48 15.47 -8.38 -6.85
N ASP A 49 15.79 -8.66 -5.59
CA ASP A 49 15.32 -9.88 -4.94
C ASP A 49 13.86 -9.76 -4.50
N PHE A 50 13.40 -8.57 -4.12
CA PHE A 50 11.98 -8.30 -3.90
C PHE A 50 11.16 -8.55 -5.17
N GLU A 51 11.57 -8.05 -6.33
CA GLU A 51 10.88 -8.22 -7.62
C GLU A 51 10.81 -9.71 -8.00
N LYS A 52 11.90 -10.46 -7.84
CA LYS A 52 11.92 -11.92 -8.09
C LYS A 52 10.94 -12.68 -7.19
N GLN A 53 10.84 -12.31 -5.92
CA GLN A 53 10.02 -13.03 -4.94
C GLN A 53 8.53 -12.64 -5.02
N SER A 54 8.26 -11.36 -5.25
CA SER A 54 6.90 -10.81 -5.24
C SER A 54 6.24 -10.81 -6.61
N GLY A 55 7.02 -10.77 -7.70
CA GLY A 55 6.52 -10.50 -9.05
C GLY A 55 6.07 -9.05 -9.28
N THR A 56 6.31 -8.14 -8.31
CA THR A 56 5.98 -6.72 -8.41
C THR A 56 7.19 -5.95 -8.91
N THR A 57 7.05 -5.14 -9.96
CA THR A 57 8.12 -4.29 -10.49
C THR A 57 8.32 -3.05 -9.63
N MET A 58 9.57 -2.69 -9.33
CA MET A 58 9.91 -1.48 -8.59
C MET A 58 10.34 -0.35 -9.53
N LYS A 59 9.82 0.85 -9.27
CA LYS A 59 10.22 2.12 -9.86
C LYS A 59 10.81 3.02 -8.79
N PHE A 60 11.70 3.92 -9.17
CA PHE A 60 12.39 4.80 -8.24
C PHE A 60 12.36 6.24 -8.71
N GLU A 61 12.00 7.12 -7.77
CA GLU A 61 11.95 8.57 -7.96
C GLU A 61 12.90 9.21 -6.95
N PHE A 62 14.16 9.33 -7.35
CA PHE A 62 15.19 9.92 -6.50
C PHE A 62 15.36 11.40 -6.77
N VAL A 63 15.16 12.21 -5.73
CA VAL A 63 15.23 13.67 -5.80
C VAL A 63 16.44 14.17 -5.01
N PRO A 64 17.24 15.13 -5.51
CA PRO A 64 18.36 15.68 -4.75
C PRO A 64 17.94 16.15 -3.35
N TRP A 65 18.78 15.88 -2.35
CA TRP A 65 18.53 16.23 -0.95
C TRP A 65 18.02 17.67 -0.72
N PRO A 66 18.62 18.72 -1.33
CA PRO A 66 18.16 20.09 -1.13
C PRO A 66 16.71 20.33 -1.54
N ASN A 67 16.13 19.48 -2.39
CA ASN A 67 14.79 19.61 -2.94
C ASN A 67 13.81 18.58 -2.35
N PHE A 68 14.30 17.63 -1.55
CA PHE A 68 13.50 16.47 -1.19
C PHE A 68 12.41 16.78 -0.15
N ALA A 69 12.68 17.69 0.80
CA ALA A 69 11.68 18.14 1.76
C ALA A 69 10.46 18.73 1.04
N ASP A 70 10.67 19.64 0.08
CA ASP A 70 9.61 20.24 -0.71
C ASP A 70 8.86 19.19 -1.54
N ARG A 71 9.56 18.21 -2.12
CA ARG A 71 8.93 17.08 -2.81
C ARG A 71 8.00 16.28 -1.90
N VAL A 72 8.46 15.93 -0.69
CA VAL A 72 7.66 15.18 0.29
C VAL A 72 6.42 15.97 0.68
N LEU A 73 6.59 17.24 1.06
CA LEU A 73 5.49 18.10 1.48
C LEU A 73 4.48 18.31 0.35
N ASN A 74 4.93 18.54 -0.87
CA ASN A 74 4.02 18.71 -2.01
C ASN A 74 3.25 17.43 -2.35
N GLU A 75 3.91 16.26 -2.30
CA GLU A 75 3.25 14.98 -2.57
C GLU A 75 2.17 14.70 -1.51
N LEU A 76 2.48 14.90 -0.23
CA LEU A 76 1.53 14.65 0.85
C LEU A 76 0.40 15.69 0.84
N ASN A 77 0.72 16.98 0.89
CA ASN A 77 -0.25 18.08 0.95
C ASN A 77 -1.23 18.13 -0.22
N SER A 78 -0.85 17.59 -1.39
CA SER A 78 -1.70 17.56 -2.58
C SER A 78 -2.45 16.24 -2.76
N GLY A 79 -2.24 15.24 -1.89
CA GLY A 79 -2.75 13.88 -2.10
C GLY A 79 -2.22 13.27 -3.40
N GLY A 80 -0.94 13.50 -3.68
CA GLY A 80 -0.22 13.00 -4.84
C GLY A 80 -0.30 11.47 -4.96
N LYS A 81 -0.11 10.99 -6.20
CA LYS A 81 -0.12 9.55 -6.53
C LYS A 81 1.13 9.15 -7.30
N LEU A 82 2.18 9.95 -7.20
CA LEU A 82 3.46 9.68 -7.84
C LEU A 82 4.23 8.62 -7.05
N CYS A 83 4.10 8.63 -5.72
CA CYS A 83 4.82 7.74 -4.83
C CYS A 83 3.85 6.74 -4.17
N ASP A 84 4.03 5.44 -4.42
CA ASP A 84 3.34 4.40 -3.64
C ASP A 84 4.01 4.23 -2.26
N LEU A 85 5.33 4.45 -2.22
CA LEU A 85 6.13 4.47 -1.00
C LEU A 85 6.98 5.73 -0.97
N LEU A 86 6.89 6.50 0.11
CA LEU A 86 7.65 7.74 0.31
C LEU A 86 8.48 7.63 1.59
N ILE A 87 9.80 7.71 1.47
CA ILE A 87 10.70 7.72 2.63
C ILE A 87 10.94 9.19 3.02
N GLY A 88 10.29 9.66 4.08
CA GLY A 88 10.43 11.04 4.58
C GLY A 88 11.04 11.14 5.97
N ASP A 89 11.55 12.33 6.33
CA ASP A 89 11.93 12.65 7.70
C ASP A 89 10.67 12.81 8.59
N SER A 90 10.80 12.50 9.88
CA SER A 90 9.68 12.53 10.82
C SER A 90 9.03 13.91 10.92
N GLN A 91 9.78 15.00 10.75
CA GLN A 91 9.23 16.36 10.84
C GLN A 91 8.27 16.67 9.69
N TRP A 92 8.58 16.17 8.49
CA TRP A 92 7.74 16.42 7.31
C TRP A 92 6.48 15.56 7.33
N ILE A 93 6.62 14.30 7.75
CA ILE A 93 5.49 13.37 7.87
C ILE A 93 4.54 13.86 8.96
N GLY A 94 5.05 14.25 10.12
CA GLY A 94 4.24 14.80 11.20
C GLY A 94 3.53 16.09 10.78
N GLY A 95 4.26 17.02 10.16
CA GLY A 95 3.68 18.26 9.65
C GLY A 95 2.58 18.04 8.63
N SER A 96 2.77 17.12 7.67
CA SER A 96 1.76 16.79 6.66
C SER A 96 0.56 16.07 7.30
N ALA A 97 0.79 15.11 8.20
CA ALA A 97 -0.30 14.42 8.89
C ALA A 97 -1.26 15.36 9.67
N GLU A 98 -0.75 16.49 10.16
CA GLU A 98 -1.56 17.51 10.82
C GLU A 98 -2.18 18.54 9.86
N ASN A 99 -1.53 18.84 8.72
CA ASN A 99 -1.85 20.00 7.88
C ASN A 99 -2.26 19.71 6.45
N GLY A 100 -2.00 18.51 5.90
CA GLY A 100 -2.45 18.12 4.57
C GLY A 100 -1.64 17.04 3.90
#